data_AF-A0A819CE09-F1
#
_entry.id   AF-A0A819CE09-F1
#
_cell.length_a   1.000
_cell.length_b   1.000
_cell.length_c   1.000
_cell.angle_alpha   90.00
_cell.angle_beta   90.00
_cell.angle_gamma   90.00
#
_symmetry.space_group_name_H-M   'P 1'
#
loop_
_entity.id
_entity.type
_entity.pdbx_description
1 polymer ?
#
loop_
_entity_poly.entity_id
_entity_poly.type
_entity_poly.pdbx_seq_one_letter_code
_entity_poly.pdbx_strand_id
1 'polypeptide(L)'
;MSAGNMTSLLKLCSVDLCERSALAVCECHNKDLCNDHFMEHTTQLISVVNQTNINTDQTKNTSLEKRSCLTVLNKWCKSVYQNVKRSNIENNQQIELGELEVNFNESIQNNTIVEDISSKISQQNLFPLEQPYRSVQVASKSSISMACSNKYLLIEQKPYLCLLDQTLTIVKQIPWPCEYVNICWASTLNQFILVTKKNVFTLDENTMELQECTILHHNKKDWSCAACSDTTLYLSTIDMSAFLYEYTLHPSIEFVKEWHPLAICPLYESILTFSYRNEKLAFIICNAHTFQNRLDLHSSITFEVLWSIPLSILARCCSINNDQWIIINALETQLLHISSDGNILQDYRNISSSMNPIVNAIQWSNDTIVTATIKSLNLHKLS
;
A
#
# COMPACT_ATOMS: atom_id res chain seq x y z
N MET A 1 -19.40 29.35 -39.43
CA MET A 1 -18.51 28.19 -39.25
C MET A 1 -17.08 28.70 -39.21
N SER A 2 -16.46 28.70 -38.03
CA SER A 2 -15.03 28.92 -37.85
C SER A 2 -14.58 27.97 -36.75
N ALA A 3 -13.87 26.92 -37.14
CA ALA A 3 -13.27 25.97 -36.22
C ALA A 3 -12.13 26.66 -35.45
N GLY A 4 -12.26 26.72 -34.12
CA GLY A 4 -11.19 27.19 -33.24
C GLY A 4 -10.21 26.06 -32.98
N ASN A 5 -8.99 26.19 -33.50
CA ASN A 5 -7.85 25.35 -33.12
C ASN A 5 -7.45 25.68 -31.67
N MET A 6 -7.69 24.76 -30.74
CA MET A 6 -7.11 24.78 -29.39
C MET A 6 -5.78 24.01 -29.42
N THR A 7 -4.72 24.63 -29.93
CA THR A 7 -3.35 24.18 -29.65
C THR A 7 -2.95 24.70 -28.28
N SER A 8 -3.04 23.87 -27.23
CA SER A 8 -2.44 24.20 -25.94
C SER A 8 -0.93 24.28 -26.12
N LEU A 9 -0.36 25.49 -26.06
CA LEU A 9 1.08 25.69 -26.06
C LEU A 9 1.67 24.95 -24.84
N LEU A 10 2.37 23.84 -25.10
CA LEU A 10 3.18 23.14 -24.11
C LEU A 10 4.20 24.13 -23.56
N LYS A 11 4.09 24.47 -22.27
CA LYS A 11 5.08 25.31 -21.60
C LYS A 11 6.41 24.59 -21.53
N LEU A 12 7.50 25.31 -21.77
CA LEU A 12 8.87 24.80 -21.62
C LEU A 12 9.34 24.90 -20.17
N CYS A 13 10.32 24.08 -19.82
CA CYS A 13 11.00 24.13 -18.54
C CYS A 13 11.70 25.50 -18.35
N SER A 14 11.55 26.07 -17.15
CA SER A 14 12.12 27.35 -16.73
C SER A 14 13.59 27.26 -16.29
N VAL A 15 14.24 26.10 -16.49
CA VAL A 15 15.68 25.96 -16.29
C VAL A 15 16.35 26.30 -17.61
N ASP A 16 17.32 27.21 -17.55
CA ASP A 16 18.06 27.66 -18.73
C ASP A 16 18.63 26.46 -19.49
N LEU A 17 18.54 26.50 -20.82
CA LEU A 17 18.99 25.44 -21.74
C LEU A 17 18.17 24.13 -21.70
N CYS A 18 17.10 24.05 -20.91
CA CYS A 18 16.21 22.89 -20.91
C CYS A 18 15.11 23.02 -21.97
N GLU A 19 15.20 22.23 -23.03
CA GLU A 19 14.20 22.20 -24.11
C GLU A 19 12.98 21.31 -23.80
N ARG A 20 12.95 20.67 -22.63
CA ARG A 20 11.86 19.74 -22.26
C ARG A 20 10.61 20.48 -21.83
N SER A 21 9.44 19.89 -22.08
CA SER A 21 8.17 20.42 -21.60
C SER A 21 8.10 20.41 -20.07
N ALA A 22 7.56 21.48 -19.51
CA ALA A 22 7.27 21.56 -18.10
C ALA A 22 6.09 20.65 -17.75
N LEU A 23 6.23 19.91 -16.65
CA LEU A 23 5.23 18.96 -16.16
C LEU A 23 4.71 19.34 -14.76
N ALA A 24 5.42 20.22 -14.05
CA ALA A 24 5.05 20.68 -12.73
C ALA A 24 5.45 22.14 -12.50
N VAL A 25 4.68 22.86 -11.68
CA VAL A 25 5.07 24.18 -11.16
C VAL A 25 5.66 23.99 -9.77
N CYS A 26 6.90 24.43 -9.57
CA CYS A 26 7.47 24.52 -8.23
C CYS A 26 6.87 25.72 -7.50
N GLU A 27 6.04 25.47 -6.48
CA GLU A 27 5.43 26.55 -5.69
C GLU A 27 6.47 27.38 -4.90
N CYS A 28 7.60 26.78 -4.52
CA CYS A 28 8.66 27.47 -3.77
C CYS A 28 9.30 28.62 -4.56
N HIS A 29 9.42 28.45 -5.88
CA HIS A 29 10.12 29.39 -6.77
C HIS A 29 9.23 29.93 -7.90
N ASN A 30 7.98 29.49 -7.96
CA ASN A 30 7.01 29.78 -9.02
C ASN A 30 7.58 29.52 -10.43
N LYS A 31 8.29 28.39 -10.61
CA LYS A 31 8.94 28.00 -11.87
C LYS A 31 8.27 26.76 -12.47
N ASP A 32 8.02 26.79 -13.76
CA ASP A 32 7.56 25.64 -14.55
C ASP A 32 8.77 24.69 -14.78
N LEU A 33 8.79 23.48 -14.23
CA LEU A 33 9.94 22.55 -14.31
C LEU A 33 9.55 21.27 -15.08
N CYS A 34 10.50 20.72 -15.87
CA CYS A 34 10.39 19.36 -16.38
C CYS A 34 10.64 18.35 -15.26
N ASN A 35 10.35 17.07 -15.50
CA ASN A 35 10.49 16.02 -14.49
C ASN A 35 11.89 16.01 -13.86
N ASP A 36 12.95 15.94 -14.65
CA ASP A 36 14.33 15.83 -14.16
C ASP A 36 14.78 17.03 -13.32
N HIS A 37 14.52 18.26 -13.77
CA HIS A 37 14.90 19.44 -13.00
C HIS A 37 14.01 19.63 -11.76
N PHE A 38 12.76 19.20 -11.80
CA PHE A 38 11.91 19.17 -10.61
C PHE A 38 12.42 18.15 -9.58
N MET A 39 12.89 16.99 -10.05
CA MET A 39 13.52 15.95 -9.24
C MET A 39 14.81 16.42 -8.58
N GLU A 40 15.70 17.05 -9.35
CA GLU A 40 16.94 17.63 -8.84
C GLU A 40 16.66 18.72 -7.80
N HIS A 41 15.73 19.61 -8.10
CA HIS A 41 15.30 20.65 -7.17
C HIS A 41 14.71 20.08 -5.86
N THR A 42 13.89 19.04 -5.96
CA THR A 42 13.30 18.36 -4.79
C THR A 42 14.39 17.68 -3.96
N THR A 43 15.36 17.04 -4.61
CA THR A 43 16.56 16.46 -3.99
C THR A 43 17.35 17.50 -3.21
N GLN A 44 17.62 18.66 -3.82
CA GLN A 44 18.32 19.77 -3.17
C GLN A 44 17.55 20.30 -1.95
N LEU A 45 16.23 20.53 -2.07
CA LEU A 45 15.39 20.94 -0.95
C LEU A 45 15.38 19.93 0.20
N ILE A 46 15.26 18.64 -0.10
CA ILE A 46 15.32 17.57 0.90
C ILE A 46 16.68 17.55 1.59
N SER A 47 17.78 17.76 0.86
CA SER A 47 19.13 17.84 1.44
C SER A 47 19.25 19.01 2.43
N VAL A 48 18.67 20.18 2.10
CA VAL A 48 18.65 21.37 2.97
C VAL A 48 17.80 21.11 4.22
N VAL A 49 16.65 20.44 4.07
CA VAL A 49 15.80 20.02 5.20
C VAL A 49 16.53 19.02 6.10
N ASN A 50 17.33 18.13 5.54
CA ASN A 50 18.08 17.15 6.33
C ASN A 50 19.31 17.75 7.02
N GLN A 51 20.04 18.67 6.36
CA GLN A 51 21.12 19.43 6.98
C GLN A 51 20.61 20.32 8.12
N THR A 52 19.43 20.90 7.97
CA THR A 52 18.77 21.63 9.06
C THR A 52 18.30 20.70 10.18
N ASN A 53 17.84 19.48 9.88
CA ASN A 53 17.50 18.48 10.91
C ASN A 53 18.71 18.06 11.76
N ILE A 54 19.88 17.83 11.15
CA ILE A 54 21.12 17.46 11.85
C ILE A 54 21.60 18.58 12.79
N ASN A 55 21.33 19.85 12.44
CA ASN A 55 21.76 21.01 13.22
C ASN A 55 20.69 21.51 14.24
N THR A 56 19.55 20.83 14.41
CA THR A 56 18.41 21.32 15.22
C THR A 56 18.30 20.80 16.66
N ASP A 57 19.38 20.35 17.29
CA ASP A 57 19.42 20.29 18.77
C ASP A 57 19.51 21.68 19.42
N GLN A 58 19.64 22.76 18.63
CA GLN A 58 19.56 24.13 19.12
C GLN A 58 18.84 25.03 18.11
N THR A 59 17.51 25.21 18.24
CA THR A 59 16.76 26.49 18.08
C THR A 59 15.26 26.29 17.82
N LYS A 60 14.42 27.10 18.49
CA LYS A 60 12.94 27.05 18.49
C LYS A 60 12.25 27.58 17.22
N ASN A 61 12.98 28.02 16.19
CA ASN A 61 12.39 28.69 15.00
C ASN A 61 12.06 27.76 13.81
N THR A 62 12.40 26.46 13.85
CA THR A 62 12.25 25.53 12.70
C THR A 62 10.87 24.88 12.55
N SER A 63 9.90 25.22 13.41
CA SER A 63 8.57 24.57 13.38
C SER A 63 7.64 25.10 12.28
N LEU A 64 7.82 26.34 11.82
CA LEU A 64 6.98 26.95 10.79
C LEU A 64 7.39 26.49 9.38
N GLU A 65 8.69 26.43 9.11
CA GLU A 65 9.23 26.03 7.80
C GLU A 65 9.02 24.53 7.51
N LYS A 66 9.15 23.68 8.54
CA LYS A 66 8.83 22.24 8.45
C LYS A 66 7.36 21.98 8.12
N ARG A 67 6.44 22.75 8.73
CA ARG A 67 5.00 22.68 8.42
C ARG A 67 4.68 23.18 7.01
N SER A 68 5.39 24.20 6.53
CA SER A 68 5.26 24.71 5.17
C SER A 68 5.65 23.64 4.14
N CYS A 69 6.81 22.99 4.30
CA CYS A 69 7.30 21.97 3.37
C CYS A 69 6.40 20.73 3.30
N LEU A 70 5.91 20.23 4.44
CA LEU A 70 4.99 19.08 4.47
C LEU A 70 3.62 19.41 3.83
N THR A 71 3.18 20.67 3.96
CA THR A 71 1.94 21.14 3.32
C THR A 71 2.11 21.23 1.80
N VAL A 72 3.27 21.70 1.33
CA VAL A 72 3.64 21.74 -0.09
C VAL A 72 3.72 20.33 -0.68
N LEU A 73 4.35 19.38 0.03
CA LEU A 73 4.44 17.97 -0.41
C LEU A 73 3.05 17.31 -0.52
N ASN A 74 2.17 17.52 0.46
CA ASN A 74 0.81 16.96 0.43
C ASN A 74 -0.07 17.59 -0.66
N LYS A 75 0.08 18.89 -0.92
CA LYS A 75 -0.57 19.55 -2.07
C LYS A 75 -0.04 19.00 -3.40
N TRP A 76 1.26 18.72 -3.46
CA TRP A 76 1.91 18.13 -4.63
C TRP A 76 1.41 16.71 -4.92
N CYS A 77 1.36 15.82 -3.92
CA CYS A 77 0.80 14.46 -4.11
C CYS A 77 -0.62 14.50 -4.70
N LYS A 78 -1.44 15.48 -4.26
CA LYS A 78 -2.78 15.70 -4.81
C LYS A 78 -2.73 16.25 -6.26
N SER A 79 -1.80 17.15 -6.58
CA SER A 79 -1.64 17.73 -7.91
C SER A 79 -1.14 16.69 -8.94
N VAL A 80 -0.13 15.89 -8.59
CA VAL A 80 0.38 14.80 -9.41
C VAL A 80 -0.72 13.77 -9.68
N TYR A 81 -1.47 13.38 -8.65
CA TYR A 81 -2.62 12.49 -8.82
C TYR A 81 -3.65 13.04 -9.82
N GLN A 82 -3.94 14.35 -9.78
CA GLN A 82 -4.86 14.97 -10.75
C GLN A 82 -4.29 15.08 -12.16
N ASN A 83 -2.99 15.34 -12.30
CA ASN A 83 -2.34 15.45 -13.61
C ASN A 83 -2.17 14.09 -14.29
N VAL A 84 -1.81 13.04 -13.54
CA VAL A 84 -1.80 11.65 -14.04
C VAL A 84 -3.22 11.24 -14.46
N LYS A 85 -4.23 11.58 -13.66
CA LYS A 85 -5.63 11.34 -14.04
C LYS A 85 -6.03 12.05 -15.33
N ARG A 86 -5.58 13.29 -15.54
CA ARG A 86 -5.86 14.07 -16.77
C ARG A 86 -5.12 13.49 -17.98
N SER A 87 -3.85 13.14 -17.84
CA SER A 87 -3.04 12.54 -18.91
C SER A 87 -3.54 11.15 -19.32
N ASN A 88 -4.02 10.34 -18.37
CA ASN A 88 -4.64 9.04 -18.69
C ASN A 88 -6.00 9.18 -19.42
N ILE A 89 -6.75 10.26 -19.18
CA ILE A 89 -7.97 10.58 -19.95
C ILE A 89 -7.63 10.97 -21.39
N GLU A 90 -6.56 11.76 -21.58
CA GLU A 90 -6.08 12.20 -22.89
C GLU A 90 -5.45 11.04 -23.70
N ASN A 91 -4.70 10.15 -23.05
CA ASN A 91 -4.12 8.97 -23.70
C ASN A 91 -5.19 7.92 -24.09
N ASN A 92 -6.24 7.75 -23.29
CA ASN A 92 -7.36 6.86 -23.65
C ASN A 92 -8.15 7.33 -24.87
N GLN A 93 -8.09 8.63 -25.22
CA GLN A 93 -8.67 9.14 -26.48
C GLN A 93 -7.78 8.90 -27.70
N GLN A 94 -6.47 8.63 -27.51
CA GLN A 94 -5.54 8.32 -28.60
C GLN A 94 -5.41 6.81 -28.87
N ILE A 95 -5.75 5.94 -27.91
CA ILE A 95 -5.63 4.48 -28.05
C ILE A 95 -6.82 3.86 -28.81
N GLU A 96 -7.96 4.56 -28.97
CA GLU A 96 -9.10 4.10 -29.81
C GLU A 96 -8.82 4.05 -31.33
N LEU A 97 -7.57 4.29 -31.79
CA LEU A 97 -7.21 4.38 -33.20
C LEU A 97 -6.07 3.44 -33.68
N GLY A 98 -5.74 2.38 -32.94
CA GLY A 98 -4.72 1.44 -33.43
C GLY A 98 -4.68 0.09 -32.71
N GLU A 99 -5.57 -0.82 -33.10
CA GLU A 99 -5.44 -2.25 -32.78
C GLU A 99 -4.95 -3.01 -34.02
N LEU A 100 -3.81 -3.69 -33.89
CA LEU A 100 -3.34 -4.71 -34.83
C LEU A 100 -2.77 -5.89 -34.05
N GLU A 101 -3.31 -7.07 -34.36
CA GLU A 101 -3.12 -8.38 -33.76
C GLU A 101 -1.70 -8.94 -33.91
N VAL A 102 -1.25 -9.74 -32.94
CA VAL A 102 -0.19 -10.74 -33.16
C VAL A 102 -0.53 -12.05 -32.45
N ASN A 103 -0.62 -13.11 -33.26
CA ASN A 103 -0.83 -14.51 -32.87
C ASN A 103 0.39 -15.13 -32.18
N PHE A 104 0.15 -16.00 -31.19
CA PHE A 104 1.14 -16.90 -30.60
C PHE A 104 0.89 -18.33 -31.06
N ASN A 105 1.95 -19.02 -31.49
CA ASN A 105 1.92 -20.43 -31.90
C ASN A 105 2.53 -21.35 -30.84
N GLU A 106 1.99 -22.56 -30.78
CA GLU A 106 2.23 -23.63 -29.81
C GLU A 106 3.49 -24.49 -30.04
N SER A 107 3.84 -25.16 -28.93
CA SER A 107 4.39 -26.52 -28.80
C SER A 107 5.90 -26.65 -28.52
N ILE A 108 6.22 -27.41 -27.45
CA ILE A 108 6.85 -28.73 -27.53
C ILE A 108 6.58 -29.49 -26.20
N GLN A 109 6.29 -30.78 -26.38
CA GLN A 109 5.84 -31.77 -25.40
C GLN A 109 6.98 -32.52 -24.66
N ASN A 110 6.62 -32.93 -23.43
CA ASN A 110 6.88 -34.22 -22.76
C ASN A 110 8.31 -34.66 -22.37
N ASN A 111 8.57 -34.72 -21.06
CA ASN A 111 8.62 -35.96 -20.26
C ASN A 111 9.20 -35.69 -18.85
N THR A 112 8.48 -36.10 -17.80
CA THR A 112 8.95 -36.84 -16.60
C THR A 112 7.83 -36.78 -15.56
N ILE A 113 6.98 -37.79 -15.55
CA ILE A 113 5.90 -37.98 -14.58
C ILE A 113 6.44 -38.95 -13.53
N VAL A 114 6.54 -38.51 -12.27
CA VAL A 114 6.29 -39.30 -11.03
C VAL A 114 6.69 -38.52 -9.74
N GLU A 115 7.46 -37.43 -9.80
CA GLU A 115 7.68 -36.53 -8.63
C GLU A 115 6.68 -35.35 -8.56
N ASP A 116 5.76 -35.28 -9.52
CA ASP A 116 5.07 -34.05 -9.91
C ASP A 116 3.70 -33.81 -9.24
N ILE A 117 3.32 -34.64 -8.26
CA ILE A 117 2.00 -34.52 -7.61
C ILE A 117 2.06 -33.55 -6.42
N SER A 118 3.19 -33.43 -5.70
CA SER A 118 3.30 -32.42 -4.63
C SER A 118 3.62 -31.02 -5.17
N SER A 119 4.33 -30.91 -6.31
CA SER A 119 4.62 -29.65 -7.00
C SER A 119 3.40 -29.08 -7.72
N LYS A 120 2.54 -29.93 -8.32
CA LYS A 120 1.34 -29.48 -9.05
C LYS A 120 0.21 -28.97 -8.16
N ILE A 121 0.13 -29.40 -6.91
CA ILE A 121 -0.85 -28.86 -5.95
C ILE A 121 -0.47 -27.42 -5.54
N SER A 122 0.80 -27.04 -5.65
CA SER A 122 1.31 -25.73 -5.23
C SER A 122 1.12 -24.60 -6.26
N GLN A 123 0.61 -24.89 -7.46
CA GLN A 123 0.39 -23.91 -8.53
C GLN A 123 -1.06 -23.92 -9.03
N GLN A 124 -2.04 -24.01 -8.12
CA GLN A 124 -3.40 -23.64 -8.51
C GLN A 124 -3.38 -22.17 -8.95
N ASN A 125 -3.76 -21.93 -10.19
CA ASN A 125 -4.00 -20.60 -10.72
C ASN A 125 -5.17 -19.99 -9.95
N LEU A 126 -4.87 -19.14 -8.96
CA LEU A 126 -5.88 -18.48 -8.12
C LEU A 126 -6.63 -17.38 -8.86
N PHE A 127 -6.17 -17.03 -10.07
CA PHE A 127 -6.69 -15.96 -10.87
C PHE A 127 -6.91 -16.38 -12.34
N PRO A 128 -7.74 -15.65 -13.12
CA PRO A 128 -8.52 -14.47 -12.71
C PRO A 128 -9.54 -14.84 -11.63
N LEU A 129 -9.77 -13.95 -10.66
CA LEU A 129 -10.82 -14.19 -9.66
C LEU A 129 -12.13 -14.39 -10.40
N GLU A 130 -12.85 -15.44 -10.05
CA GLU A 130 -14.22 -15.60 -10.49
C GLU A 130 -15.07 -14.39 -10.06
N GLN A 131 -16.20 -14.20 -10.75
CA GLN A 131 -17.17 -13.18 -10.38
C GLN A 131 -17.50 -13.29 -8.89
N PRO A 132 -17.55 -12.17 -8.16
CA PRO A 132 -17.84 -12.21 -6.74
C PRO A 132 -19.23 -12.79 -6.53
N TYR A 133 -19.32 -13.80 -5.66
CA TYR A 133 -20.61 -14.41 -5.34
C TYR A 133 -21.40 -13.57 -4.34
N ARG A 134 -20.75 -12.59 -3.70
CA ARG A 134 -21.40 -11.57 -2.89
C ARG A 134 -20.65 -10.24 -2.93
N SER A 135 -21.41 -9.15 -2.99
CA SER A 135 -20.87 -7.78 -2.93
C SER A 135 -21.72 -6.92 -2.01
N VAL A 136 -21.10 -5.99 -1.31
CA VAL A 136 -21.78 -4.95 -0.51
C VAL A 136 -21.20 -3.59 -0.86
N GLN A 137 -22.06 -2.58 -0.94
CA GLN A 137 -21.61 -1.21 -1.17
C GLN A 137 -21.02 -0.63 0.12
N VAL A 138 -19.89 0.06 0.01
CA VAL A 138 -19.28 0.80 1.11
C VAL A 138 -19.47 2.29 0.90
N ALA A 139 -19.59 3.04 2.00
CA ALA A 139 -19.73 4.48 1.94
C ALA A 139 -18.52 5.11 1.24
N SER A 140 -18.79 5.99 0.28
CA SER A 140 -17.76 6.79 -0.38
C SER A 140 -16.97 7.58 0.67
N LYS A 141 -15.63 7.55 0.60
CA LYS A 141 -14.65 8.18 1.55
C LYS A 141 -14.20 7.32 2.74
N SER A 142 -14.62 6.06 2.81
CA SER A 142 -14.08 5.12 3.79
C SER A 142 -12.60 4.86 3.52
N SER A 143 -11.78 4.70 4.56
CA SER A 143 -10.44 4.14 4.34
C SER A 143 -10.60 2.69 3.90
N ILE A 144 -9.61 2.18 3.19
CA ILE A 144 -9.63 0.82 2.66
C ILE A 144 -8.92 -0.11 3.64
N SER A 145 -9.02 0.17 4.93
CA SER A 145 -8.38 -0.62 5.96
C SER A 145 -9.34 -1.67 6.45
N MET A 146 -8.87 -2.91 6.41
CA MET A 146 -9.65 -4.07 6.78
C MET A 146 -8.74 -5.15 7.32
N ALA A 147 -9.26 -5.91 8.28
CA ALA A 147 -8.65 -7.13 8.79
C ALA A 147 -9.75 -8.13 9.09
N CYS A 148 -9.42 -9.41 9.10
CA CYS A 148 -10.37 -10.45 9.41
C CYS A 148 -9.87 -11.34 10.55
N SER A 149 -10.80 -11.73 11.42
CA SER A 149 -10.69 -12.93 12.22
C SER A 149 -11.28 -14.11 11.44
N ASN A 150 -11.31 -15.29 12.05
CA ASN A 150 -11.96 -16.46 11.45
C ASN A 150 -13.49 -16.29 11.28
N LYS A 151 -14.10 -15.36 12.01
CA LYS A 151 -15.57 -15.17 12.05
C LYS A 151 -16.01 -13.88 11.37
N TYR A 152 -15.23 -12.82 11.53
CA TYR A 152 -15.66 -11.49 11.19
C TYR A 152 -14.60 -10.73 10.38
N LEU A 153 -15.08 -9.84 9.52
CA LEU A 153 -14.28 -8.84 8.82
C LEU A 153 -14.55 -7.50 9.48
N LEU A 154 -13.51 -6.86 10.01
CA LEU A 154 -13.60 -5.48 10.50
C LEU A 154 -13.16 -4.53 9.39
N ILE A 155 -13.99 -3.53 9.10
CA ILE A 155 -13.68 -2.47 8.15
C ILE A 155 -13.89 -1.10 8.78
N GLU A 156 -13.14 -0.10 8.32
CA GLU A 156 -13.52 1.29 8.54
C GLU A 156 -14.56 1.70 7.49
N GLN A 157 -15.74 2.16 7.93
CA GLN A 157 -16.74 2.79 7.08
C GLN A 157 -17.19 4.11 7.71
N LYS A 158 -16.53 5.21 7.35
CA LYS A 158 -16.71 6.50 8.03
C LYS A 158 -18.19 6.89 8.17
N PRO A 159 -18.65 7.29 9.38
CA PRO A 159 -17.88 7.55 10.60
C PRO A 159 -17.78 6.36 11.58
N TYR A 160 -17.92 5.12 11.11
CA TYR A 160 -18.01 3.93 11.95
C TYR A 160 -16.88 2.93 11.68
N LEU A 161 -16.58 2.09 12.68
CA LEU A 161 -16.02 0.76 12.46
C LEU A 161 -17.18 -0.22 12.33
N CYS A 162 -17.17 -1.02 11.28
CA CYS A 162 -18.21 -2.00 10.99
C CYS A 162 -17.63 -3.40 11.06
N LEU A 163 -18.28 -4.27 11.83
CA LEU A 163 -17.97 -5.70 11.90
C LEU A 163 -18.95 -6.45 10.99
N LEU A 164 -18.44 -7.18 10.02
CA LEU A 164 -19.22 -7.93 9.04
C LEU A 164 -19.05 -9.43 9.27
N ASP A 165 -20.14 -10.20 9.14
CA ASP A 165 -20.08 -11.67 9.12
C ASP A 165 -19.55 -12.20 7.78
N GLN A 166 -19.31 -13.52 7.67
CA GLN A 166 -18.84 -14.20 6.44
C GLN A 166 -19.75 -14.01 5.22
N THR A 167 -20.93 -13.45 5.44
CA THR A 167 -21.84 -13.08 4.37
C THR A 167 -21.70 -11.59 4.01
N LEU A 168 -20.70 -10.84 4.49
CA LEU A 168 -20.61 -9.39 4.32
C LEU A 168 -21.84 -8.62 4.84
N THR A 169 -22.54 -9.14 5.85
CA THR A 169 -23.62 -8.41 6.54
C THR A 169 -23.04 -7.71 7.77
N ILE A 170 -23.31 -6.42 7.95
CA ILE A 170 -22.90 -5.68 9.15
C ILE A 170 -23.66 -6.24 10.36
N VAL A 171 -22.94 -6.87 11.29
CA VAL A 171 -23.51 -7.42 12.52
C VAL A 171 -23.45 -6.44 13.69
N LYS A 172 -22.40 -5.60 13.73
CA LYS A 172 -22.20 -4.57 14.74
C LYS A 172 -21.46 -3.38 14.13
N GLN A 173 -21.68 -2.20 14.69
CA GLN A 173 -20.92 -1.01 14.34
C GLN A 173 -20.75 -0.10 15.55
N ILE A 174 -19.62 0.57 15.63
CA ILE A 174 -19.34 1.58 16.67
C ILE A 174 -18.79 2.86 16.02
N PRO A 175 -19.03 4.05 16.61
CA PRO A 175 -18.42 5.28 16.12
C PRO A 175 -16.89 5.21 16.13
N TRP A 176 -16.26 5.74 15.09
CA TRP A 176 -14.81 5.85 14.97
C TRP A 176 -14.40 7.31 14.83
N PRO A 177 -13.71 7.88 15.83
CA PRO A 177 -13.40 9.32 15.85
C PRO A 177 -12.15 9.68 15.04
N CYS A 178 -11.36 8.71 14.59
CA CYS A 178 -10.08 8.95 13.95
C CYS A 178 -10.19 8.92 12.41
N GLU A 179 -9.33 9.69 11.73
CA GLU A 179 -9.41 9.83 10.27
C GLU A 179 -8.76 8.70 9.47
N TYR A 180 -7.77 8.04 10.04
CA TYR A 180 -6.98 6.98 9.42
C TYR A 180 -6.76 5.89 10.45
N VAL A 181 -6.96 4.66 10.00
CA VAL A 181 -6.65 3.47 10.78
C VAL A 181 -5.99 2.45 9.88
N ASN A 182 -4.96 1.77 10.37
CA ASN A 182 -4.50 0.50 9.85
C ASN A 182 -5.03 -0.58 10.81
N ILE A 183 -5.55 -1.69 10.26
CA ILE A 183 -6.19 -2.73 11.06
C ILE A 183 -5.44 -4.03 10.81
N CYS A 184 -5.12 -4.76 11.87
CA CYS A 184 -4.68 -6.15 11.81
C CYS A 184 -5.39 -7.00 12.88
N TRP A 185 -5.34 -8.32 12.74
CA TRP A 185 -5.92 -9.26 13.69
C TRP A 185 -4.82 -9.91 14.53
N ALA A 186 -4.98 -9.94 15.85
CA ALA A 186 -4.06 -10.58 16.77
C ALA A 186 -4.69 -11.87 17.33
N SER A 187 -4.34 -13.03 16.76
CA SER A 187 -4.90 -14.33 17.14
C SER A 187 -4.75 -14.65 18.63
N THR A 188 -3.57 -14.39 19.22
CA THR A 188 -3.31 -14.67 20.65
C THR A 188 -4.15 -13.83 21.60
N LEU A 189 -4.47 -12.59 21.21
CA LEU A 189 -5.37 -11.72 21.99
C LEU A 189 -6.84 -11.96 21.68
N ASN A 190 -7.14 -12.62 20.56
CA ASN A 190 -8.48 -12.72 19.98
C ASN A 190 -9.13 -11.33 19.81
N GLN A 191 -8.34 -10.36 19.35
CA GLN A 191 -8.74 -8.96 19.22
C GLN A 191 -8.19 -8.37 17.92
N PHE A 192 -8.90 -7.37 17.39
CA PHE A 192 -8.35 -6.50 16.35
C PHE A 192 -7.42 -5.47 16.96
N ILE A 193 -6.33 -5.17 16.28
CA ILE A 193 -5.43 -4.06 16.59
C ILE A 193 -5.68 -2.95 15.58
N LEU A 194 -5.95 -1.75 16.08
CA LEU A 194 -6.24 -0.56 15.28
C LEU A 194 -5.16 0.47 15.51
N VAL A 195 -4.44 0.80 14.46
CA VAL A 195 -3.30 1.73 14.52
C VAL A 195 -3.66 3.01 13.82
N THR A 196 -3.70 4.09 14.60
CA THR A 196 -3.78 5.45 14.09
C THR A 196 -2.39 6.06 14.11
N LYS A 197 -2.26 7.29 13.57
CA LYS A 197 -0.99 8.02 13.61
C LYS A 197 -0.41 8.15 15.02
N LYS A 198 -1.25 8.31 16.06
CA LYS A 198 -0.80 8.64 17.42
C LYS A 198 -1.07 7.57 18.46
N ASN A 199 -2.05 6.71 18.20
CA ASN A 199 -2.61 5.82 19.19
C ASN A 199 -2.79 4.44 18.56
N VAL A 200 -2.65 3.41 19.39
CA VAL A 200 -2.98 2.04 19.04
C VAL A 200 -4.09 1.59 19.97
N PHE A 201 -5.09 0.93 19.43
CA PHE A 201 -6.23 0.41 20.16
C PHE A 201 -6.36 -1.09 19.93
N THR A 202 -6.96 -1.75 20.90
CA THR A 202 -7.50 -3.11 20.76
C THR A 202 -9.02 -3.01 20.66
N LEU A 203 -9.63 -3.91 19.88
CA LEU A 203 -11.08 -4.05 19.77
C LEU A 203 -11.46 -5.52 19.90
N ASP A 204 -12.29 -5.83 20.89
CA ASP A 204 -12.88 -7.15 21.06
C ASP A 204 -14.08 -7.33 20.10
N GLU A 205 -14.06 -8.38 19.28
CA GLU A 205 -15.11 -8.64 18.28
C GLU A 205 -16.48 -9.01 18.88
N ASN A 206 -16.50 -9.55 20.10
CA ASN A 206 -17.71 -9.99 20.78
C ASN A 206 -18.37 -8.85 21.55
N THR A 207 -17.61 -7.98 22.19
CA THR A 207 -18.17 -6.85 22.96
C THR A 207 -18.19 -5.55 22.16
N MET A 208 -17.38 -5.43 21.10
CA MET A 208 -17.04 -4.17 20.40
C MET A 208 -16.46 -3.11 21.35
N GLU A 209 -15.84 -3.54 22.45
CA GLU A 209 -15.17 -2.66 23.39
C GLU A 209 -13.82 -2.23 22.81
N LEU A 210 -13.64 -0.93 22.67
CA LEU A 210 -12.41 -0.30 22.18
C LEU A 210 -11.55 0.13 23.38
N GLN A 211 -10.33 -0.38 23.47
CA GLN A 211 -9.39 -0.04 24.54
C GLN A 211 -8.09 0.51 23.96
N GLU A 212 -7.62 1.63 24.49
CA GLU A 212 -6.35 2.22 24.07
C GLU A 212 -5.16 1.51 24.72
N CYS A 213 -4.15 1.18 23.90
CA CYS A 213 -2.90 0.57 24.35
C CYS A 213 -1.95 1.63 24.91
N THR A 214 -2.10 1.95 26.19
CA THR A 214 -1.38 3.07 26.83
C THR A 214 0.14 2.93 26.86
N ILE A 215 0.66 1.70 26.81
CA ILE A 215 2.10 1.39 26.81
C ILE A 215 2.83 2.09 25.64
N LEU A 216 2.11 2.35 24.54
CA LEU A 216 2.66 2.98 23.34
C LEU A 216 2.71 4.51 23.41
N HIS A 217 2.13 5.15 24.43
CA HIS A 217 2.15 6.60 24.58
C HIS A 217 3.55 7.17 24.82
N HIS A 218 4.42 6.41 25.47
CA HIS A 218 5.74 6.90 25.86
C HIS A 218 6.66 7.16 24.65
N ASN A 219 6.37 6.55 23.50
CA ASN A 219 7.24 6.61 22.34
C ASN A 219 7.10 7.88 21.49
N LYS A 220 6.05 8.70 21.66
CA LYS A 220 5.79 9.95 20.89
C LYS A 220 5.95 9.80 19.35
N LYS A 221 5.93 8.57 18.82
CA LYS A 221 6.12 8.28 17.41
C LYS A 221 4.85 8.52 16.61
N ASP A 222 5.03 8.72 15.31
CA ASP A 222 3.95 8.69 14.35
C ASP A 222 3.92 7.31 13.68
N TRP A 223 2.88 6.53 13.93
CA TRP A 223 2.71 5.20 13.35
C TRP A 223 2.17 5.26 11.92
N SER A 224 2.59 4.31 11.09
CA SER A 224 2.18 4.21 9.69
C SER A 224 1.30 2.98 9.45
N CYS A 225 1.83 1.79 9.73
CA CYS A 225 1.14 0.52 9.53
C CYS A 225 1.55 -0.53 10.55
N ALA A 226 0.80 -1.61 10.59
CA ALA A 226 0.98 -2.71 11.50
C ALA A 226 0.74 -4.06 10.81
N ALA A 227 1.40 -5.09 11.33
CA ALA A 227 1.05 -6.48 11.05
C ALA A 227 1.23 -7.30 12.33
N CYS A 228 0.44 -8.36 12.45
CA CYS A 228 0.51 -9.30 13.56
C CYS A 228 0.92 -10.67 13.05
N SER A 229 1.83 -11.29 13.79
CA SER A 229 1.92 -12.75 13.86
C SER A 229 0.99 -13.25 14.97
N ASP A 230 1.08 -14.54 15.29
CA ASP A 230 0.35 -15.06 16.43
C ASP A 230 0.85 -14.44 17.73
N THR A 231 2.16 -14.29 17.93
CA THR A 231 2.75 -13.87 19.22
C THR A 231 3.26 -12.44 19.24
N THR A 232 3.39 -11.81 18.09
CA THR A 232 4.17 -10.57 17.94
C THR A 232 3.41 -9.55 17.10
N LEU A 233 3.34 -8.32 17.59
CA LEU A 233 2.88 -7.13 16.87
C LEU A 233 4.09 -6.36 16.34
N TYR A 234 4.07 -6.07 15.06
CA TYR A 234 5.05 -5.23 14.39
C TYR A 234 4.40 -3.88 14.06
N LEU A 235 5.06 -2.78 14.41
CA LEU A 235 4.62 -1.40 14.13
C LEU A 235 5.69 -0.63 13.37
N SER A 236 5.34 0.02 12.26
CA SER A 236 6.26 0.90 11.53
C SER A 236 5.97 2.38 11.79
N THR A 237 7.01 3.21 11.72
CA THR A 237 6.85 4.68 11.75
C THR A 237 6.62 5.27 10.36
N ILE A 238 6.06 6.48 10.31
CA ILE A 238 5.78 7.21 9.06
C ILE A 238 7.04 7.87 8.44
N ASP A 239 8.18 7.77 9.11
CA ASP A 239 9.36 8.58 8.83
C ASP A 239 10.12 8.07 7.58
N MET A 240 10.90 8.94 6.91
CA MET A 240 11.71 8.63 5.71
C MET A 240 12.99 7.83 5.99
N SER A 241 12.91 6.96 6.99
CA SER A 241 13.87 5.94 7.41
C SER A 241 13.08 5.08 8.40
N ALA A 242 12.00 4.48 7.90
CA ALA A 242 10.96 3.91 8.75
C ALA A 242 11.58 2.90 9.72
N PHE A 243 11.32 3.10 11.02
CA PHE A 243 11.71 2.16 12.06
C PHE A 243 10.63 1.10 12.19
N LEU A 244 11.03 -0.13 12.49
CA LEU A 244 10.09 -1.20 12.83
C LEU A 244 10.25 -1.58 14.30
N TYR A 245 9.16 -1.53 15.02
CA TYR A 245 9.09 -1.85 16.44
C TYR A 245 8.41 -3.19 16.63
N GLU A 246 9.00 -4.04 17.44
CA GLU A 246 8.49 -5.36 17.78
C GLU A 246 7.93 -5.35 19.21
N TYR A 247 6.72 -5.88 19.35
CA TYR A 247 6.04 -6.04 20.63
C TYR A 247 5.58 -7.49 20.78
N THR A 248 5.77 -8.09 21.95
CA THR A 248 5.10 -9.35 22.30
C THR A 248 3.64 -9.07 22.60
N LEU A 249 2.75 -10.01 22.27
CA LEU A 249 1.32 -9.92 22.54
C LEU A 249 0.93 -10.61 23.86
N HIS A 250 1.73 -11.53 24.39
CA HIS A 250 1.41 -12.30 25.59
C HIS A 250 2.45 -12.07 26.71
N PRO A 251 2.02 -11.93 27.98
CA PRO A 251 0.63 -11.86 28.49
C PRO A 251 -0.06 -10.50 28.23
N SER A 252 0.71 -9.50 27.82
CA SER A 252 0.27 -8.16 27.48
C SER A 252 1.14 -7.63 26.33
N ILE A 253 0.68 -6.54 25.69
CA ILE A 253 1.46 -5.87 24.66
C ILE A 253 2.68 -5.20 25.29
N GLU A 254 3.87 -5.75 25.07
CA GLU A 254 5.11 -5.24 25.66
C GLU A 254 6.19 -5.05 24.60
N PHE A 255 6.95 -3.96 24.74
CA PHE A 255 8.04 -3.66 23.82
C PHE A 255 9.15 -4.71 23.93
N VAL A 256 9.56 -5.27 22.79
CA VAL A 256 10.65 -6.24 22.70
C VAL A 256 11.90 -5.56 22.19
N LYS A 257 11.83 -5.01 20.98
CA LYS A 257 13.00 -4.40 20.32
C LYS A 257 12.60 -3.43 19.22
N GLU A 258 13.53 -2.53 18.92
CA GLU A 258 13.51 -1.65 17.76
C GLU A 258 14.47 -2.23 16.71
N TRP A 259 13.96 -2.48 15.51
CA TRP A 259 14.77 -2.86 14.36
C TRP A 259 15.24 -1.61 13.65
N HIS A 260 16.56 -1.48 13.54
CA HIS A 260 17.17 -0.30 12.97
C HIS A 260 16.91 -0.21 11.45
N PRO A 261 16.64 0.98 10.89
CA PRO A 261 16.28 1.16 9.49
C PRO A 261 17.27 0.49 8.53
N LEU A 262 18.58 0.60 8.77
CA LEU A 262 19.59 -0.01 7.88
C LEU A 262 19.45 -1.53 7.68
N ALA A 263 18.76 -2.24 8.58
CA ALA A 263 18.47 -3.66 8.42
C ALA A 263 17.25 -3.94 7.51
N ILE A 264 16.40 -2.94 7.27
CA ILE A 264 15.11 -3.06 6.58
C ILE A 264 15.04 -2.13 5.36
N CYS A 265 15.32 -0.85 5.58
CA CYS A 265 15.22 0.27 4.65
C CYS A 265 16.49 1.14 4.71
N PRO A 266 17.31 1.18 3.65
CA PRO A 266 18.28 2.25 3.43
C PRO A 266 17.74 3.66 3.69
N LEU A 267 18.65 4.64 3.83
CA LEU A 267 18.29 6.05 3.96
C LEU A 267 17.34 6.48 2.83
N TYR A 268 16.33 7.31 3.17
CA TYR A 268 15.30 7.83 2.28
C TYR A 268 14.22 6.84 1.85
N GLU A 269 14.19 5.66 2.47
CA GLU A 269 13.14 4.68 2.22
C GLU A 269 12.10 4.66 3.33
N SER A 270 10.86 4.41 2.93
CA SER A 270 9.71 4.36 3.82
C SER A 270 8.92 3.07 3.58
N ILE A 271 8.43 2.47 4.66
CA ILE A 271 7.51 1.33 4.60
C ILE A 271 6.11 1.90 4.38
N LEU A 272 5.55 1.66 3.20
CA LEU A 272 4.21 2.11 2.84
C LEU A 272 3.13 1.21 3.45
N THR A 273 3.36 -0.10 3.38
CA THR A 273 2.52 -1.12 4.00
C THR A 273 3.33 -2.40 4.13
N PHE A 274 2.91 -3.28 5.02
CA PHE A 274 3.50 -4.60 5.12
C PHE A 274 2.48 -5.61 5.63
N SER A 275 2.77 -6.88 5.43
CA SER A 275 1.92 -7.99 5.84
C SER A 275 2.77 -9.13 6.38
N TYR A 276 2.25 -9.81 7.39
CA TYR A 276 2.91 -10.97 7.99
C TYR A 276 2.24 -12.27 7.52
N ARG A 277 3.04 -13.30 7.25
CA ARG A 277 2.57 -14.67 7.06
C ARG A 277 3.71 -15.64 7.32
N ASN A 278 3.46 -16.68 8.13
CA ASN A 278 4.35 -17.84 8.27
C ASN A 278 5.83 -17.46 8.42
N GLU A 279 6.14 -16.66 9.44
CA GLU A 279 7.49 -16.17 9.76
C GLU A 279 8.14 -15.29 8.68
N LYS A 280 7.32 -14.72 7.79
CA LYS A 280 7.77 -13.81 6.73
C LYS A 280 7.02 -12.49 6.81
N LEU A 281 7.72 -11.41 6.54
CA LEU A 281 7.19 -10.06 6.44
C LEU A 281 7.39 -9.56 5.01
N ALA A 282 6.30 -9.28 4.31
CA ALA A 282 6.30 -8.66 3.00
C ALA A 282 6.15 -7.15 3.16
N PHE A 283 7.14 -6.37 2.73
CA PHE A 283 7.16 -4.92 2.80
C PHE A 283 7.00 -4.31 1.42
N ILE A 284 6.06 -3.38 1.29
CA ILE A 284 6.05 -2.43 0.17
C ILE A 284 6.85 -1.21 0.59
N ILE A 285 8.01 -1.03 -0.04
CA ILE A 285 8.98 0.03 0.27
C ILE A 285 9.01 1.04 -0.86
N CYS A 286 9.06 2.32 -0.50
CA CYS A 286 9.22 3.42 -1.44
C CYS A 286 10.47 4.22 -1.10
N ASN A 287 11.31 4.45 -2.10
CA ASN A 287 12.42 5.37 -2.02
C ASN A 287 11.95 6.78 -2.42
N ALA A 288 11.94 7.70 -1.45
CA ALA A 288 11.42 9.05 -1.67
C ALA A 288 12.30 9.91 -2.60
N HIS A 289 13.52 9.46 -2.89
CA HIS A 289 14.48 10.18 -3.72
C HIS A 289 14.43 9.71 -5.17
N THR A 290 14.39 8.40 -5.39
CA THR A 290 14.34 7.81 -6.74
C THR A 290 12.91 7.56 -7.23
N PHE A 291 11.91 7.68 -6.34
CA PHE A 291 10.51 7.28 -6.57
C PHE A 291 10.35 5.82 -6.98
N GLN A 292 11.36 4.99 -6.76
CA GLN A 292 11.29 3.57 -7.00
C GLN A 292 10.54 2.89 -5.85
N ASN A 293 9.64 1.98 -6.22
CA ASN A 293 8.94 1.13 -5.28
C ASN A 293 9.46 -0.30 -5.44
N ARG A 294 9.42 -1.07 -4.36
CA ARG A 294 9.68 -2.50 -4.41
C ARG A 294 8.91 -3.24 -3.35
N LEU A 295 8.77 -4.53 -3.58
CA LEU A 295 8.33 -5.49 -2.61
C LEU A 295 9.55 -6.26 -2.11
N ASP A 296 9.82 -6.21 -0.81
CA ASP A 296 10.83 -7.05 -0.18
C ASP A 296 10.13 -8.08 0.72
N LEU A 297 10.49 -9.36 0.58
CA LEU A 297 10.09 -10.39 1.54
C LEU A 297 11.25 -10.66 2.49
N HIS A 298 11.02 -10.51 3.78
CA HIS A 298 12.03 -10.77 4.81
C HIS A 298 11.64 -11.94 5.70
N SER A 299 12.62 -12.63 6.26
CA SER A 299 12.44 -13.46 7.44
C SER A 299 12.01 -12.59 8.62
N SER A 300 10.94 -12.92 9.34
CA SER A 300 10.52 -12.16 10.53
C SER A 300 11.43 -12.41 11.75
N ILE A 301 12.29 -13.43 11.68
CA ILE A 301 13.21 -13.81 12.75
C ILE A 301 14.54 -13.06 12.58
N THR A 302 15.15 -13.15 11.39
CA THR A 302 16.48 -12.58 11.10
C THR A 302 16.43 -11.23 10.40
N PHE A 303 15.29 -10.87 9.82
CA PHE A 303 15.11 -9.69 8.94
C PHE A 303 15.96 -9.69 7.68
N GLU A 304 16.59 -10.83 7.34
CA GLU A 304 17.27 -10.99 6.06
C GLU A 304 16.25 -10.98 4.92
N VAL A 305 16.59 -10.28 3.84
CA VAL A 305 15.82 -10.25 2.60
C VAL A 305 15.92 -11.64 1.95
N LEU A 306 14.77 -12.29 1.79
CA LEU A 306 14.63 -13.56 1.10
C LEU A 306 14.60 -13.35 -0.42
N TRP A 307 13.83 -12.36 -0.87
CA TRP A 307 13.79 -11.92 -2.26
C TRP A 307 13.18 -10.51 -2.36
N SER A 308 13.39 -9.86 -3.51
CA SER A 308 12.91 -8.51 -3.80
C SER A 308 12.40 -8.41 -5.23
N ILE A 309 11.31 -7.66 -5.43
CA ILE A 309 10.70 -7.43 -6.74
C ILE A 309 10.49 -5.92 -6.94
N PRO A 310 11.02 -5.32 -8.02
CA PRO A 310 10.76 -3.92 -8.33
C PRO A 310 9.29 -3.71 -8.72
N LEU A 311 8.71 -2.61 -8.25
CA LEU A 311 7.34 -2.21 -8.54
C LEU A 311 7.33 -0.87 -9.27
N SER A 312 6.47 -0.74 -10.28
CA SER A 312 6.30 0.49 -11.05
C SER A 312 5.78 1.64 -10.19
N ILE A 313 4.84 1.36 -9.28
CA ILE A 313 4.11 2.38 -8.52
C ILE A 313 3.65 1.87 -7.15
N LEU A 314 2.89 2.71 -6.42
CA LEU A 314 2.33 2.43 -5.11
C LEU A 314 1.42 1.20 -5.15
N ALA A 315 1.74 0.21 -4.32
CA ALA A 315 0.99 -1.02 -4.23
C ALA A 315 0.63 -1.37 -2.77
N ARG A 316 -0.28 -2.34 -2.64
CA ARG A 316 -0.51 -3.07 -1.39
C ARG A 316 -0.19 -4.54 -1.59
N CYS A 317 0.13 -5.24 -0.52
CA CYS A 317 0.31 -6.68 -0.53
C CYS A 317 -0.69 -7.35 0.41
N CYS A 318 -1.11 -8.56 0.07
CA CYS A 318 -1.69 -9.49 1.02
C CYS A 318 -1.13 -10.90 0.78
N SER A 319 -1.01 -11.67 1.86
CA SER A 319 -0.67 -13.08 1.76
C SER A 319 -1.91 -13.88 1.36
N ILE A 320 -1.66 -14.98 0.67
CA ILE A 320 -2.64 -16.01 0.31
C ILE A 320 -2.09 -17.39 0.67
N ASN A 321 -2.82 -18.45 0.32
CA ASN A 321 -2.40 -19.83 0.56
C ASN A 321 -0.98 -20.11 0.07
N ASN A 322 -0.34 -21.11 0.68
CA ASN A 322 0.95 -21.64 0.25
C ASN A 322 2.09 -20.60 0.22
N ASP A 323 2.06 -19.64 1.16
CA ASP A 323 3.05 -18.55 1.25
C ASP A 323 3.17 -17.69 -0.01
N GLN A 324 2.13 -17.67 -0.83
CA GLN A 324 2.05 -16.84 -2.00
C GLN A 324 1.54 -15.44 -1.62
N TRP A 325 1.72 -14.50 -2.55
CA TRP A 325 1.40 -13.10 -2.32
C TRP A 325 0.63 -12.51 -3.48
N ILE A 326 -0.30 -11.62 -3.17
CA ILE A 326 -0.97 -10.79 -4.15
C ILE A 326 -0.48 -9.36 -3.95
N ILE A 327 -0.08 -8.72 -5.05
CA ILE A 327 0.25 -7.30 -5.09
C ILE A 327 -0.82 -6.57 -5.85
N ILE A 328 -1.41 -5.57 -5.20
CA ILE A 328 -2.53 -4.80 -5.73
C ILE A 328 -2.00 -3.42 -6.04
N ASN A 329 -1.95 -3.13 -7.32
CA ASN A 329 -1.58 -1.86 -7.86
C ASN A 329 -2.84 -1.14 -8.35
N ALA A 330 -3.37 -0.28 -7.48
CA ALA A 330 -4.64 0.37 -7.70
C ALA A 330 -4.65 1.38 -8.86
N LEU A 331 -3.53 2.07 -9.11
CA LEU A 331 -3.51 3.13 -10.14
C LEU A 331 -3.39 2.55 -11.55
N GLU A 332 -2.67 1.45 -11.71
CA GLU A 332 -2.56 0.73 -12.99
C GLU A 332 -3.64 -0.36 -13.15
N THR A 333 -4.57 -0.50 -12.19
CA THR A 333 -5.58 -1.59 -12.18
C THR A 333 -4.95 -2.98 -12.37
N GLN A 334 -3.78 -3.16 -11.76
CA GLN A 334 -2.95 -4.35 -11.92
C GLN A 334 -2.94 -5.18 -10.64
N LEU A 335 -2.96 -6.50 -10.81
CA LEU A 335 -2.75 -7.48 -9.75
C LEU A 335 -1.64 -8.43 -10.16
N LEU A 336 -0.63 -8.57 -9.31
CA LEU A 336 0.43 -9.55 -9.49
C LEU A 336 0.21 -10.70 -8.51
N HIS A 337 0.24 -11.93 -9.02
CA HIS A 337 0.29 -13.13 -8.20
C HIS A 337 1.73 -13.62 -8.15
N ILE A 338 2.29 -13.66 -6.94
CA ILE A 338 3.69 -13.98 -6.69
C ILE A 338 3.77 -15.28 -5.89
N SER A 339 4.67 -16.16 -6.31
CA SER A 339 4.97 -17.40 -5.60
C SER A 339 5.72 -17.14 -4.28
N SER A 340 5.88 -18.19 -3.49
CA SER A 340 6.63 -18.14 -2.23
C SER A 340 8.11 -17.80 -2.41
N ASP A 341 8.68 -18.06 -3.58
CA ASP A 341 10.09 -17.82 -3.93
C ASP A 341 10.30 -16.54 -4.77
N GLY A 342 9.27 -15.70 -4.92
CA GLY A 342 9.41 -14.37 -5.54
C GLY A 342 9.27 -14.36 -7.06
N ASN A 343 8.82 -15.45 -7.68
CA ASN A 343 8.50 -15.47 -9.10
C ASN A 343 7.09 -14.89 -9.33
N ILE A 344 6.94 -14.06 -10.35
CA ILE A 344 5.62 -13.61 -10.81
C ILE A 344 4.98 -14.79 -11.53
N LEU A 345 3.98 -15.40 -10.89
CA LEU A 345 3.21 -16.49 -11.48
C LEU A 345 2.27 -15.94 -12.56
N GLN A 346 1.63 -14.81 -12.27
CA GLN A 346 0.64 -14.20 -13.15
C GLN A 346 0.62 -12.67 -12.99
N ASP A 347 0.43 -11.96 -14.10
CA ASP A 347 0.28 -10.50 -14.18
C ASP A 347 -1.07 -10.17 -14.81
N TYR A 348 -2.00 -9.70 -13.98
CA TYR A 348 -3.33 -9.33 -14.40
C TYR A 348 -3.44 -7.81 -14.54
N ARG A 349 -3.69 -7.34 -15.76
CA ARG A 349 -3.89 -5.92 -16.04
C ARG A 349 -5.34 -5.67 -16.43
N ASN A 350 -5.86 -4.48 -16.12
CA ASN A 350 -7.22 -4.07 -16.47
C ASN A 350 -8.33 -4.97 -15.89
N ILE A 351 -8.11 -5.57 -14.71
CA ILE A 351 -9.02 -6.54 -14.08
C ILE A 351 -10.38 -5.92 -13.75
N SER A 352 -10.37 -4.62 -13.51
CA SER A 352 -11.55 -3.84 -13.18
C SER A 352 -11.63 -2.65 -14.12
N SER A 353 -12.85 -2.19 -14.39
CA SER A 353 -12.99 -0.87 -15.04
C SER A 353 -12.17 0.16 -14.27
N SER A 354 -11.52 1.07 -15.00
CA SER A 354 -10.73 2.18 -14.42
C SER A 354 -11.53 3.02 -13.42
N MET A 355 -12.87 2.90 -13.43
CA MET A 355 -13.81 3.56 -12.54
C MET A 355 -13.98 2.88 -11.17
N ASN A 356 -13.54 1.63 -11.01
CA ASN A 356 -13.66 0.88 -9.75
C ASN A 356 -12.48 -0.08 -9.50
N PRO A 357 -11.23 0.44 -9.41
CA PRO A 357 -10.04 -0.37 -9.13
C PRO A 357 -10.17 -1.17 -7.83
N ILE A 358 -9.63 -2.39 -7.82
CA ILE A 358 -9.30 -3.08 -6.57
C ILE A 358 -8.19 -2.27 -5.90
N VAL A 359 -8.43 -1.90 -4.64
CA VAL A 359 -7.55 -1.02 -3.86
C VAL A 359 -6.99 -1.73 -2.63
N ASN A 360 -7.56 -2.86 -2.23
CA ASN A 360 -7.03 -3.74 -1.19
C ASN A 360 -7.63 -5.14 -1.31
N ALA A 361 -7.00 -6.15 -0.72
CA ALA A 361 -7.58 -7.47 -0.55
C ALA A 361 -7.06 -8.13 0.72
N ILE A 362 -7.81 -9.10 1.23
CA ILE A 362 -7.41 -9.92 2.36
C ILE A 362 -7.99 -11.32 2.18
N GLN A 363 -7.16 -12.33 2.40
CA GLN A 363 -7.63 -13.71 2.47
C GLN A 363 -8.38 -13.90 3.80
N TRP A 364 -9.64 -14.28 3.73
CA TRP A 364 -10.47 -14.47 4.94
C TRP A 364 -10.47 -15.92 5.40
N SER A 365 -10.49 -16.86 4.47
CA SER A 365 -10.34 -18.29 4.74
C SER A 365 -9.47 -18.93 3.67
N ASN A 366 -9.15 -20.22 3.84
CA ASN A 366 -8.38 -20.99 2.85
C ASN A 366 -9.04 -20.96 1.46
N ASP A 367 -10.35 -20.80 1.37
CA ASP A 367 -11.13 -20.83 0.14
C ASP A 367 -11.80 -19.48 -0.20
N THR A 368 -11.54 -18.41 0.55
CA THR A 368 -12.18 -17.11 0.28
C THR A 368 -11.22 -15.94 0.41
N ILE A 369 -11.41 -14.97 -0.49
CA ILE A 369 -10.73 -13.69 -0.48
C ILE A 369 -11.75 -12.55 -0.57
N VAL A 370 -11.54 -11.52 0.23
CA VAL A 370 -12.28 -10.27 0.14
C VAL A 370 -11.43 -9.27 -0.64
N THR A 371 -11.99 -8.72 -1.71
CA THR A 371 -11.40 -7.57 -2.40
C THR A 371 -12.20 -6.32 -2.08
N ALA A 372 -11.50 -5.20 -1.91
CA ALA A 372 -12.08 -3.90 -1.69
C ALA A 372 -11.85 -3.01 -2.91
N THR A 373 -12.88 -2.33 -3.35
CA THR A 373 -12.81 -1.21 -4.28
C THR A 373 -13.15 0.09 -3.54
N ILE A 374 -13.11 1.23 -4.23
CA ILE A 374 -13.53 2.53 -3.66
C ILE A 374 -15.02 2.53 -3.28
N LYS A 375 -15.84 1.65 -3.87
CA LYS A 375 -17.31 1.64 -3.74
C LYS A 375 -17.88 0.37 -3.15
N SER A 376 -17.15 -0.73 -3.17
CA SER A 376 -17.70 -2.03 -2.78
C SER A 376 -16.66 -2.93 -2.11
N LEU A 377 -17.14 -3.83 -1.26
CA LEU A 377 -16.43 -5.05 -0.88
C LEU A 377 -17.01 -6.20 -1.69
N ASN A 378 -16.15 -7.08 -2.18
CA ASN A 378 -16.50 -8.21 -3.01
C ASN A 378 -15.88 -9.47 -2.42
N LEU A 379 -16.69 -10.50 -2.24
CA LEU A 379 -16.28 -11.80 -1.72
C LEU A 379 -16.15 -12.79 -2.88
N HIS A 380 -14.98 -13.38 -3.01
CA HIS A 380 -14.63 -14.32 -4.07
C HIS A 380 -14.24 -15.67 -3.46
N LYS A 381 -14.46 -16.76 -4.19
CA LYS A 381 -13.90 -18.06 -3.86
C LYS A 381 -12.51 -18.19 -4.46
N LEU A 382 -11.61 -18.83 -3.72
CA LEU A 382 -10.33 -19.32 -4.22
C LEU A 382 -10.54 -20.79 -4.65
N SER A 383 -10.24 -21.09 -5.90
CA SER A 383 -10.43 -22.40 -6.57
C SER A 383 -9.34 -23.41 -6.25
#